data_AF-A0AA95JI72-F1
#
_entry.id   AF-A0AA95JI72-F1
#
_cell.length_a   1.000
_cell.length_b   1.000
_cell.length_c   1.000
_cell.angle_alpha   90.00
_cell.angle_beta   90.00
_cell.angle_gamma   90.00
#
_symmetry.space_group_name_H-M   'P 1'
#
loop_
_entity.id
_entity.type
_entity.pdbx_description
1 polymer ?
#
loop_
_entity_poly.entity_id
_entity_poly.type
_entity_poly.pdbx_seq_one_letter_code
_entity_poly.pdbx_strand_id
1 'polypeptide(L)' 'MTEAERINALLDIVDGDRTQDAETSAKLVVLGLAERSGKPVKLRPTNAGWNLMGQLGRPFRVEYG' A
#
# COMPACT_ATOMS: atom_id res chain seq x y z
N MET A 1 2.29 -6.94 -11.44
CA MET A 1 2.25 -5.81 -10.50
C MET A 1 3.64 -5.51 -10.00
N THR A 2 4.26 -4.48 -10.56
CA THR A 2 5.56 -3.94 -10.15
C THR A 2 5.49 -3.29 -8.77
N GLU A 3 6.63 -2.92 -8.21
CA GLU A 3 6.68 -2.20 -6.93
C GLU A 3 6.01 -0.83 -7.01
N ALA A 4 6.33 -0.04 -8.05
CA ALA A 4 5.70 1.26 -8.29
C ALA A 4 4.17 1.14 -8.43
N GLU A 5 3.68 0.10 -9.11
CA GLU A 5 2.24 -0.17 -9.21
C GLU A 5 1.63 -0.52 -7.84
N ARG A 6 2.33 -1.29 -6.99
CA ARG A 6 1.88 -1.59 -5.62
C ARG A 6 1.78 -0.33 -4.77
N ILE A 7 2.78 0.53 -4.86
CA ILE A 7 2.82 1.77 -4.08
C ILE A 7 1.71 2.72 -4.54
N ASN A 8 1.53 2.92 -5.84
CA ASN A 8 0.44 3.75 -6.35
C ASN A 8 -0.94 3.23 -5.91
N ALA A 9 -1.17 1.92 -5.99
CA ALA A 9 -2.43 1.33 -5.56
C ALA A 9 -2.66 1.43 -4.05
N LEU A 10 -1.60 1.35 -3.24
CA LEU A 10 -1.68 1.58 -1.79
C LEU A 10 -2.01 3.04 -1.48
N LEU A 11 -1.46 3.99 -2.26
CA LEU A 11 -1.80 5.40 -2.16
C LEU A 11 -3.26 5.66 -2.51
N ASP A 12 -3.80 4.99 -3.53
CA ASP A 12 -5.23 5.08 -3.89
C ASP A 12 -6.18 4.59 -2.78
N ILE A 13 -5.68 3.78 -1.82
CA ILE A 13 -6.47 3.32 -0.66
C ILE A 13 -6.48 4.35 0.47
N VAL A 14 -5.37 5.06 0.70
CA VAL A 14 -5.18 5.91 1.89
C VAL A 14 -5.44 7.38 1.64
N ASP A 15 -5.32 7.82 0.39
CA ASP A 15 -5.57 9.19 -0.02
C ASP A 15 -7.03 9.34 -0.49
N GLY A 16 -7.82 10.11 0.27
CA GLY A 16 -9.23 10.33 -0.01
C GLY A 16 -9.51 11.12 -1.29
N ASP A 17 -8.51 11.80 -1.83
CA ASP A 17 -8.62 12.55 -3.09
C ASP A 17 -8.30 11.66 -4.31
N ARG A 18 -7.82 10.42 -4.09
CA ARG A 18 -7.51 9.47 -5.15
C ARG A 18 -8.67 8.51 -5.39
N THR A 19 -8.79 8.08 -6.65
CA THR A 19 -9.80 7.09 -7.04
C THR A 19 -9.24 5.69 -6.85
N GLN A 20 -9.89 4.91 -6.00
CA GLN A 20 -9.52 3.52 -5.78
C GLN A 20 -9.91 2.64 -6.99
N ASP A 21 -8.92 1.97 -7.57
CA ASP A 21 -9.17 0.90 -8.55
C ASP A 21 -9.46 -0.44 -7.86
N ALA A 22 -10.62 -1.03 -8.15
CA ALA A 22 -11.11 -2.23 -7.47
C ALA A 22 -10.27 -3.48 -7.81
N GLU A 23 -9.80 -3.62 -9.05
CA GLU A 23 -9.02 -4.78 -9.48
C GLU A 23 -7.63 -4.79 -8.82
N THR A 24 -6.94 -3.64 -8.86
CA THR A 24 -5.61 -3.48 -8.29
C THR A 24 -5.65 -3.56 -6.76
N SER A 25 -6.70 -3.01 -6.16
CA SER A 25 -6.99 -3.16 -4.73
C SER A 25 -7.19 -4.61 -4.30
N ALA A 26 -7.87 -5.43 -5.11
CA ALA A 26 -8.02 -6.86 -4.83
C ALA A 26 -6.67 -7.60 -4.89
N LYS A 27 -5.79 -7.24 -5.84
CA LYS A 27 -4.43 -7.79 -5.93
C LYS A 27 -3.60 -7.47 -4.69
N LEU A 28 -3.74 -6.28 -4.09
CA LEU A 28 -3.06 -5.93 -2.84
C LEU A 28 -3.48 -6.82 -1.66
N VAL A 29 -4.74 -7.25 -1.62
CA VAL A 29 -5.22 -8.20 -0.61
C VAL A 29 -4.57 -9.57 -0.79
N VAL A 30 -4.49 -10.06 -2.03
CA VAL A 30 -3.80 -11.33 -2.34
C VAL A 30 -2.32 -11.28 -1.97
N LEU A 31 -1.67 -10.13 -2.16
CA LEU A 31 -0.27 -9.91 -1.81
C LEU A 31 -0.04 -9.68 -0.30
N GLY A 32 -1.09 -9.65 0.53
CA GLY A 32 -0.99 -9.37 1.96
C GLY A 32 -0.58 -7.92 2.28
N LEU A 33 -0.66 -7.01 1.32
CA LEU A 33 -0.32 -5.58 1.46
C LEU A 33 -1.50 -4.74 1.91
N ALA A 34 -2.72 -5.20 1.67
CA ALA A 34 -3.95 -4.59 2.15
C ALA A 34 -4.90 -5.64 2.74
N GLU A 35 -5.85 -5.20 3.56
CA GLU A 35 -6.87 -6.06 4.13
C GLU A 35 -8.23 -5.36 4.15
N ARG A 36 -9.28 -6.18 4.14
CA ARG A 36 -10.67 -5.72 4.22
C ARG A 36 -11.05 -5.51 5.68
N SER A 37 -11.65 -4.37 5.99
CA SER A 37 -12.04 -3.98 7.34
C SER A 37 -13.46 -3.42 7.39
N GLY A 38 -14.20 -3.76 8.45
CA GLY A 38 -15.51 -3.17 8.80
C GLY A 38 -16.68 -3.42 7.83
N LYS A 39 -17.80 -2.75 8.14
CA LYS A 39 -18.97 -2.57 7.26
C LYS A 39 -19.25 -1.05 7.12
N PRO A 40 -19.39 -0.48 5.91
CA PRO A 40 -19.10 -1.12 4.62
C PRO A 40 -17.64 -1.58 4.53
N VAL A 41 -17.36 -2.56 3.66
CA VAL A 41 -16.02 -3.12 3.49
C VAL A 41 -15.08 -2.01 3.01
N LYS A 42 -14.21 -1.53 3.90
CA LYS A 42 -13.15 -0.58 3.59
C LYS A 42 -11.82 -1.31 3.53
N LEU A 43 -11.03 -1.03 2.50
CA LEU A 43 -9.67 -1.52 2.43
C LEU A 43 -8.75 -0.62 3.25
N ARG A 44 -7.76 -1.23 3.89
CA ARG A 44 -6.68 -0.54 4.58
C ARG A 44 -5.35 -1.26 4.35
N PRO A 45 -4.21 -0.56 4.29
CA PRO A 45 -2.91 -1.22 4.22
C PRO A 45 -2.64 -2.05 5.47
N THR A 46 -1.97 -3.19 5.29
CA THR A 46 -1.37 -3.94 6.40
C THR A 46 -0.06 -3.26 6.84
N ASN A 47 0.57 -3.77 7.90
CA ASN A 47 1.92 -3.32 8.28
C ASN A 47 2.93 -3.46 7.13
N ALA A 48 2.81 -4.52 6.32
CA ALA A 48 3.66 -4.71 5.15
C ALA A 48 3.39 -3.64 4.07
N GLY A 49 2.13 -3.28 3.83
CA GLY A 49 1.76 -2.19 2.93
C GLY A 49 2.31 -0.83 3.38
N TRP A 50 2.18 -0.51 4.68
CA TRP A 50 2.77 0.70 5.25
C TRP A 50 4.30 0.73 5.13
N ASN A 51 4.97 -0.40 5.42
CA ASN A 51 6.41 -0.49 5.28
C ASN A 51 6.87 -0.28 3.83
N LEU A 52 6.15 -0.86 2.85
CA LEU A 52 6.47 -0.69 1.44
C LEU A 52 6.38 0.78 0.99
N MET A 53 5.31 1.47 1.38
CA MET A 53 5.18 2.91 1.09
C MET A 53 6.27 3.74 1.79
N GLY A 54 6.64 3.37 3.01
CA GLY A 54 7.67 4.07 3.78
C GLY A 54 9.11 3.83 3.30
N GLN A 55 9.38 2.77 2.52
CA GLN A 55 10.73 2.50 1.99
C GLN A 55 11.21 3.59 1.04
N LEU A 56 10.32 4.20 0.24
CA LEU A 56 10.67 5.29 -0.67
C LEU A 56 11.05 6.59 0.07
N GLY A 57 10.48 6.81 1.27
CA GLY A 57 10.73 8.01 2.07
C GLY A 57 11.90 7.88 3.05
N ARG A 58 12.43 6.66 3.27
CA ARG A 58 13.60 6.48 4.13
C ARG A 58 14.86 6.87 3.35
N PRO A 59 15.63 7.88 3.78
CA PRO A 59 16.97 8.06 3.25
C PRO A 59 17.75 6.77 3.50
N PHE A 60 18.44 6.28 2.46
CA PHE A 60 19.33 5.13 2.56
C PHE A 60 20.37 5.42 3.65
N ARG A 61 20.29 4.74 4.81
CA ARG A 61 21.33 4.82 5.83
C ARG A 61 22.48 3.92 5.39
N VAL A 62 23.55 4.54 4.90
CA VAL A 62 24.86 3.91 4.88
C VAL A 62 25.43 4.05 6.30
N GLU A 63 25.08 3.14 7.20
CA GLU A 63 25.90 2.96 8.41
C GLU A 63 27.09 2.08 8.00
N TYR A 64 28.15 2.72 7.52
CA TYR A 64 29.51 2.21 7.71
C TYR A 64 30.04 2.86 8.99
N GLY A 65 30.22 2.05 10.02
CA GLY A 65 30.95 2.35 11.25
C GLY A 65 31.65 1.08 11.71
#